data_AF-A0A2N3FI91-F1
#
_entry.id   AF-A0A2N3FI91-F1
#
_cell.length_a   1.000
_cell.length_b   1.000
_cell.length_c   1.000
_cell.angle_alpha   90.00
_cell.angle_beta   90.00
_cell.angle_gamma   90.00
#
_symmetry.space_group_name_H-M   'P 1'
#
loop_
_entity.id
_entity.type
_entity.pdbx_description
1 polymer ?
#
loop_
_entity_poly.entity_id
_entity_poly.type
_entity_poly.pdbx_seq_one_letter_code
_entity_poly.pdbx_strand_id
1 'polypeptide(L)' 'MCEARVILEDANGNEVEAFEDITTIVPENGALKLFDLYGGHKPVTAELKEVRLLDHTVVLAKLGS' A
#
# COMPACT_ATOMS: atom_id res chain seq x y z
N MET A 1 18.53 -3.02 0.25
CA MET A 1 17.30 -3.08 1.06
C MET A 1 16.29 -2.27 0.26
N CYS A 2 15.23 -2.91 -0.22
CA CYS A 2 14.24 -2.25 -1.09
C CYS A 2 12.87 -2.35 -0.43
N GLU A 3 12.72 -1.61 0.65
CA GLU A 3 11.46 -1.19 1.22
C GLU A 3 10.80 -0.13 0.33
N ALA A 4 9.48 0.00 0.45
CA ALA A 4 8.69 0.95 -0.31
C ALA A 4 7.74 1.73 0.61
N ARG A 5 7.46 2.96 0.20
CA ARG A 5 6.33 3.73 0.71
C ARG A 5 5.07 3.25 0.01
N VAL A 6 4.01 2.98 0.76
CA VAL A 6 2.69 2.64 0.22
C VAL A 6 1.75 3.82 0.48
N ILE A 7 1.19 4.39 -0.58
CA ILE A 7 0.23 5.50 -0.53
C ILE A 7 -1.17 4.94 -0.76
N LEU A 8 -2.11 5.28 0.11
CA LEU A 8 -3.54 5.01 -0.10
C LEU A 8 -4.21 6.28 -0.62
N GLU A 9 -4.86 6.17 -1.77
CA GLU A 9 -5.62 7.24 -2.39
C GLU A 9 -7.15 7.04 -2.25
N ASP A 10 -7.89 8.13 -2.09
CA ASP A 10 -9.34 8.16 -2.21
C ASP A 10 -9.81 8.09 -3.68
N ALA A 11 -11.13 8.10 -3.90
CA ALA A 11 -11.73 8.07 -5.23
C ALA A 11 -11.40 9.30 -6.10
N ASN A 12 -10.93 10.39 -5.50
CA ASN A 12 -10.51 11.61 -6.20
C ASN A 12 -8.99 11.64 -6.47
N GLY A 13 -8.25 10.61 -6.03
CA GLY A 13 -6.78 10.55 -6.14
C GLY A 13 -6.04 11.35 -5.07
N ASN A 14 -6.71 11.76 -3.98
CA ASN A 14 -6.04 12.39 -2.86
C ASN A 14 -5.41 11.34 -1.96
N GLU A 15 -4.16 11.57 -1.52
CA GLU A 15 -3.52 10.77 -0.48
C GLU A 15 -4.30 10.90 0.84
N VAL A 16 -4.76 9.78 1.38
CA VAL A 16 -5.48 9.71 2.66
C VAL A 16 -4.64 9.07 3.77
N GLU A 17 -3.71 8.19 3.42
CA GLU A 17 -2.82 7.52 4.38
C GLU A 17 -1.53 7.09 3.66
N ALA A 18 -0.42 7.06 4.38
CA ALA A 18 0.84 6.51 3.89
C ALA A 18 1.44 5.52 4.89
N PHE A 19 2.10 4.50 4.34
CA PHE A 19 2.81 3.46 5.08
C PHE A 19 4.27 3.46 4.65
N GLU A 20 5.17 3.60 5.61
CA GLU A 20 6.61 3.55 5.37
C GLU A 20 7.16 2.16 5.67
N ASP A 21 8.39 1.90 5.20
CA ASP A 21 9.15 0.69 5.49
C ASP A 21 8.44 -0.62 5.11
N ILE A 22 7.54 -0.59 4.11
CA ILE A 22 6.81 -1.78 3.66
C ILE A 22 7.73 -2.66 2.82
N THR A 23 7.82 -3.93 3.21
CA THR A 23 8.67 -4.93 2.55
C THR A 23 7.88 -5.92 1.71
N THR A 24 6.65 -6.26 2.13
CA THR A 24 5.82 -7.27 1.46
C THR A 24 4.36 -6.83 1.43
N ILE A 25 3.72 -6.98 0.27
CA ILE A 25 2.29 -6.75 0.06
C ILE A 25 1.68 -8.06 -0.42
N VAL A 26 0.76 -8.63 0.35
CA VAL A 26 0.11 -9.92 0.04
C VAL A 26 -1.40 -9.73 -0.13
N PRO A 27 -1.98 -10.07 -1.29
CA PRO A 27 -3.43 -10.16 -1.43
C PRO A 27 -3.99 -11.30 -0.57
N GLU A 28 -4.92 -11.01 0.33
CA GLU A 28 -5.54 -11.99 1.23
C GLU A 28 -7.02 -11.62 1.48
N ASN A 29 -7.95 -12.55 1.24
CA ASN A 29 -9.38 -12.41 1.56
C ASN A 29 -10.04 -11.11 1.05
N GLY A 30 -9.67 -10.64 -0.15
CA GLY A 30 -10.22 -9.41 -0.74
C GLY A 30 -9.64 -8.10 -0.18
N ALA A 31 -8.56 -8.19 0.60
CA ALA A 31 -7.78 -7.06 1.08
C ALA A 31 -6.28 -7.26 0.75
N LEU A 32 -5.47 -6.24 1.04
CA LEU A 32 -4.02 -6.29 0.97
C LEU A 32 -3.45 -6.30 2.38
N LYS A 33 -2.59 -7.27 2.68
CA LYS A 33 -1.83 -7.32 3.93
C LYS A 33 -0.44 -6.73 3.68
N LEU A 34 -0.16 -5.63 4.36
CA LEU A 34 1.12 -4.94 4.29
C LEU A 34 1.99 -5.42 5.45
N PHE A 35 3.22 -5.84 5.17
CA PHE A 35 4.23 -6.21 6.16
C PHE A 35 5.34 -5.17 6.15
N ASP A 36 5.67 -4.62 7.32
CA ASP A 36 6.75 -3.67 7.48
C ASP A 36 8.08 -4.36 7.80
N LEU A 37 9.16 -3.57 7.77
CA LEU A 37 10.52 -4.04 8.04
C LEU A 37 10.75 -4.48 9.49
N TYR A 38 9.92 -4.01 10.42
CA TYR A 38 10.05 -4.25 11.86
C TYR A 38 9.28 -5.50 12.32
N GLY A 39 8.68 -6.24 11.38
CA GLY A 39 7.90 -7.45 11.64
C GLY A 39 6.42 -7.20 11.93
N GLY A 40 5.96 -5.95 11.82
CA GLY A 40 4.56 -5.57 11.92
C GLY A 40 3.78 -5.85 10.63
N HIS A 41 2.46 -5.88 10.75
CA HIS A 41 1.58 -5.98 9.59
C HIS A 41 0.21 -5.36 9.82
N LYS A 42 -0.43 -4.91 8.74
CA LYS A 42 -1.81 -4.41 8.75
C LYS A 42 -2.60 -4.83 7.51
N PRO A 43 -3.89 -5.16 7.63
CA PRO A 43 -4.78 -5.29 6.49
C PRO A 43 -5.23 -3.90 5.99
N VAL A 44 -5.35 -3.76 4.67
CA VAL A 44 -5.85 -2.57 3.98
C VAL A 44 -6.84 -3.02 2.89
N THR A 45 -8.08 -2.57 2.98
CA THR A 45 -9.11 -2.82 1.96
C THR A 45 -8.95 -1.84 0.80
N ALA A 46 -8.13 -2.22 -0.17
CA ALA A 46 -7.78 -1.41 -1.34
C ALA A 46 -7.38 -2.31 -2.51
N GLU A 47 -7.28 -1.73 -3.70
CA GLU A 47 -6.71 -2.37 -4.88
C GLU A 47 -5.37 -1.74 -5.28
N LEU A 48 -4.50 -2.53 -5.93
CA LEU A 48 -3.24 -2.03 -6.46
C LEU A 48 -3.51 -1.13 -7.67
N LYS A 49 -3.14 0.15 -7.58
CA LYS A 49 -3.31 1.13 -8.66
C LYS A 49 -2.05 1.27 -9.51
N GLU A 50 -0.91 1.47 -8.86
CA GLU A 50 0.36 1.77 -9.54
C GLU A 50 1.57 1.31 -8.71
N VAL A 51 2.66 0.95 -9.36
CA VAL A 51 3.98 0.72 -8.74
C VAL A 51 5.02 1.60 -9.43
N ARG A 52 5.61 2.52 -8.68
CA ARG A 52 6.67 3.43 -9.14
C ARG A 52 8.01 2.93 -8.58
N LEU A 53 8.67 2.08 -9.37
CA LEU A 53 9.88 1.37 -8.93
C LEU A 53 11.04 2.31 -8.60
N LEU A 54 11.26 3.36 -9.40
CA LEU A 54 12.34 4.33 -9.15
C LEU A 54 12.07 5.21 -7.93
N ASP A 55 10.79 5.44 -7.62
CA ASP A 55 10.36 6.27 -6.47
C ASP A 55 10.16 5.43 -5.21
N HIS A 56 10.44 4.13 -5.27
CA HIS A 56 10.18 3.19 -4.17
C HIS A 56 8.75 3.34 -3.60
N THR A 57 7.77 3.54 -4.49
CA THR A 57 6.40 3.86 -4.09
C THR A 57 5.40 2.89 -4.71
N VAL A 58 4.46 2.41 -3.91
CA VAL A 58 3.27 1.67 -4.35
C VAL A 58 2.03 2.50 -4.05
N VAL A 59 1.15 2.64 -5.02
CA VAL A 59 -0.11 3.38 -4.86
C VAL A 59 -1.27 2.39 -4.82
N LEU A 60 -2.09 2.50 -3.77
CA LEU A 60 -3.31 1.74 -3.57
C LEU A 60 -4.52 2.67 -3.75
N ALA A 61 -5.57 2.19 -4.41
CA ALA A 61 -6.85 2.88 -4.51
C ALA A 61 -7.85 2.24 -3.54
N LYS A 62 -8.57 3.06 -2.78
CA LYS A 62 -9.63 2.58 -1.90
C LYS A 62 -10.76 1.93 -2.72
N LEU A 63 -11.23 0.77 -2.28
CA LEU A 63 -12.36 0.08 -2.91
C LEU A 63 -13.69 0.79 -2.56
N GLY A 64 -14.17 1.67 -3.46
CA GLY A 64 -15.45 2.38 -3.33
C GLY A 64 -15.42 3.59 -2.38
N SER A 65 -16.23 4.61 -2.73
CA SER A 65 -16.33 5.94 -2.09
C SER A 65 -16.82 5.93 -0.65
#